data_AF-A0A099KC88-F1
#
_entry.id   AF-A0A099KC88-F1
#
_cell.length_a   1.000
_cell.length_b   1.000
_cell.length_c   1.000
_cell.angle_alpha   90.00
_cell.angle_beta   90.00
_cell.angle_gamma   90.00
#
_symmetry.space_group_name_H-M   'P 1'
#
loop_
_entity.id
_entity.type
_entity.pdbx_description
1 polymer ?
#
loop_
_entity_poly.entity_id
_entity_poly.type
_entity_poly.pdbx_seq_one_letter_code
_entity_poly.pdbx_strand_id
1 'polypeptide(L)'
;MANNEAFSKAQQSVAQSSAIAIQDATDNLRNLSTITTTAIGVALSQLLATGDPKYIKVIEEAQKVLAKGTENFADVGKKSSKILEDFPK
;
A
#
# COMPACT_ATOMS: atom_id res chain seq x y z
N MET A 1 -35.79 -9.64 -16.54
CA MET A 1 -35.55 -9.88 -15.10
C MET A 1 -34.18 -10.53 -14.85
N ALA A 2 -33.83 -11.67 -15.49
CA ALA A 2 -32.52 -12.31 -15.32
C ALA A 2 -31.29 -11.43 -15.65
N ASN A 3 -31.38 -10.56 -16.67
CA ASN A 3 -30.25 -9.70 -17.07
C ASN A 3 -29.93 -8.62 -16.02
N ASN A 4 -30.93 -8.17 -15.27
CA ASN A 4 -30.76 -7.15 -14.23
C ASN A 4 -30.13 -7.75 -12.96
N GLU A 5 -30.49 -9.00 -12.63
CA GLU A 5 -29.87 -9.73 -11.52
C GLU A 5 -28.42 -10.10 -11.79
N ALA A 6 -28.11 -10.56 -13.02
CA ALA A 6 -26.74 -10.85 -13.43
C ALA A 6 -25.86 -9.59 -13.36
N PHE A 7 -26.40 -8.45 -13.80
CA PHE A 7 -25.74 -7.16 -13.74
C PHE A 7 -25.47 -6.70 -12.30
N SER A 8 -26.47 -6.73 -11.41
CA SER A 8 -26.29 -6.37 -9.99
C SER A 8 -25.26 -7.25 -9.30
N LYS A 9 -25.22 -8.55 -9.61
CA LYS A 9 -24.19 -9.46 -9.07
C LYS A 9 -22.80 -9.07 -9.57
N ALA A 10 -22.65 -8.75 -10.85
CA ALA A 10 -21.38 -8.29 -11.41
C ALA A 10 -20.92 -6.99 -10.73
N GLN A 11 -21.82 -6.03 -10.52
CA GLN A 11 -21.51 -4.78 -9.81
C GLN A 11 -21.04 -5.05 -8.37
N GLN A 12 -21.71 -5.95 -7.64
CA GLN A 12 -21.28 -6.36 -6.29
C GLN A 12 -19.91 -7.03 -6.29
N SER A 13 -19.62 -7.90 -7.26
CA SER A 13 -18.30 -8.55 -7.38
C SER A 13 -17.19 -7.54 -7.70
N VAL A 14 -17.46 -6.54 -8.54
CA VAL A 14 -16.51 -5.45 -8.83
C VAL A 14 -16.28 -4.58 -7.59
N ALA A 15 -17.33 -4.24 -6.85
CA ALA A 15 -17.23 -3.55 -5.57
C ALA A 15 -16.38 -4.33 -4.56
N GLN A 16 -16.64 -5.62 -4.41
CA GLN A 16 -15.92 -6.47 -3.46
C GLN A 16 -14.45 -6.64 -3.83
N SER A 17 -14.14 -6.93 -5.10
CA SER A 17 -12.76 -7.07 -5.57
C SER A 17 -11.95 -5.77 -5.44
N SER A 18 -12.57 -4.62 -5.74
CA SER A 18 -11.96 -3.30 -5.54
C SER A 18 -11.66 -3.03 -4.06
N ALA A 19 -12.58 -3.41 -3.16
CA ALA A 19 -12.37 -3.29 -1.72
C ALA A 19 -11.23 -4.21 -1.21
N ILE A 20 -11.16 -5.45 -1.69
CA ILE A 20 -10.06 -6.38 -1.36
C ILE A 20 -8.71 -5.81 -1.81
N ALA A 21 -8.62 -5.28 -3.04
CA ALA A 21 -7.38 -4.68 -3.52
C ALA A 21 -6.90 -3.50 -2.64
N ILE A 22 -7.82 -2.67 -2.15
CA ILE A 22 -7.50 -1.58 -1.20
C ILE A 22 -7.04 -2.15 0.14
N GLN A 23 -7.68 -3.20 0.65
CA GLN A 23 -7.30 -3.87 1.90
C GLN A 23 -5.88 -4.46 1.78
N ASP A 24 -5.59 -5.20 0.71
CA ASP A 24 -4.28 -5.78 0.45
C ASP A 24 -3.19 -4.70 0.37
N ALA A 25 -3.47 -3.58 -0.30
CA ALA A 25 -2.55 -2.46 -0.38
C ALA A 25 -2.34 -1.78 1.00
N THR A 26 -3.39 -1.69 1.82
CA THR A 26 -3.31 -1.17 3.19
C THR A 26 -2.42 -2.06 4.06
N ASP A 27 -2.62 -3.38 3.97
CA ASP A 27 -1.86 -4.36 4.75
C ASP A 27 -0.39 -4.38 4.32
N ASN A 28 -0.11 -4.28 3.01
CA ASN A 28 1.25 -4.12 2.50
C ASN A 28 1.90 -2.85 3.08
N LEU A 29 1.22 -1.70 3.04
CA LEU A 29 1.75 -0.46 3.60
C LEU A 29 2.04 -0.58 5.10
N ARG A 30 1.16 -1.25 5.87
CA ARG A 30 1.39 -1.51 7.30
C ARG A 30 2.63 -2.38 7.54
N ASN A 31 2.81 -3.41 6.72
CA ASN A 31 3.96 -4.31 6.80
C ASN A 31 5.26 -3.58 6.46
N LEU A 32 5.27 -2.80 5.38
CA LEU A 32 6.42 -1.96 5.00
C LEU A 32 6.76 -0.97 6.10
N SER A 33 5.77 -0.25 6.63
CA SER A 33 5.96 0.72 7.73
C SER A 33 6.63 0.09 8.95
N THR A 34 6.19 -1.12 9.32
CA THR A 34 6.80 -1.88 10.43
C THR A 34 8.27 -2.19 10.13
N ILE A 35 8.54 -2.83 8.99
CA ILE A 35 9.89 -3.27 8.61
C ILE A 35 10.84 -2.07 8.48
N THR A 36 10.42 -1.01 7.79
CA THR A 36 11.27 0.17 7.57
C THR A 36 11.54 0.91 8.88
N THR A 37 10.56 1.02 9.77
CA THR A 37 10.76 1.66 11.08
C THR A 37 11.73 0.85 11.95
N THR A 38 11.62 -0.48 11.95
CA THR A 38 12.60 -1.35 12.62
C THR A 38 13.99 -1.19 12.03
N ALA A 39 14.13 -1.19 10.69
CA ALA A 39 15.41 -1.00 10.02
C ALA A 39 16.05 0.35 10.37
N ILE A 40 15.25 1.42 10.37
CA ILE A 40 15.69 2.77 10.77
C ILE A 40 16.18 2.76 12.22
N GLY A 41 15.42 2.16 13.15
CA GLY A 41 15.80 2.09 14.56
C GLY A 41 17.13 1.36 14.78
N VAL A 42 17.35 0.23 14.10
CA VAL A 42 18.61 -0.52 14.17
C VAL A 42 19.76 0.28 13.56
N ALA A 43 19.57 0.86 12.37
CA ALA A 43 20.59 1.66 11.70
C ALA A 43 20.98 2.91 12.52
N LEU A 44 19.98 3.59 13.11
CA LEU A 44 20.22 4.72 13.99
C LEU A 44 21.01 4.31 15.24
N SER A 45 20.66 3.18 15.86
CA SER A 45 21.41 2.67 17.01
C SER A 45 22.88 2.39 16.65
N GLN A 46 23.13 1.80 15.49
CA GLN A 46 24.48 1.53 15.01
C GLN A 46 25.25 2.81 14.65
N LEU A 47 24.60 3.80 14.05
CA LEU A 47 25.18 5.12 13.78
C LEU A 47 25.64 5.78 15.08
N LEU A 48 24.79 5.78 16.12
CA LEU A 48 25.12 6.37 17.41
C LEU A 48 26.26 5.62 18.13
N ALA A 49 26.28 4.29 18.03
CA ALA A 49 27.29 3.46 18.70
C ALA A 49 28.66 3.54 18.03
N THR A 50 28.71 3.67 16.70
CA THR A 50 29.96 3.53 15.92
C THR A 50 30.43 4.82 15.26
N GLY A 51 29.54 5.80 15.06
CA GLY A 51 29.80 6.98 14.25
C GLY A 51 29.94 6.70 12.75
N ASP A 52 29.71 5.47 12.28
CA ASP A 52 29.90 5.09 10.88
C ASP A 52 28.78 5.68 9.99
N PRO A 53 29.09 6.58 9.05
CA PRO A 53 28.08 7.25 8.23
C PRO A 53 27.34 6.32 7.27
N LYS A 54 27.81 5.08 7.04
CA LYS A 54 27.10 4.14 6.14
C LYS A 54 25.66 3.86 6.59
N TYR A 55 25.39 3.96 7.89
CA TYR A 55 24.06 3.72 8.44
C TYR A 55 23.06 4.81 8.06
N ILE A 56 23.53 6.02 7.71
CA ILE A 56 22.68 7.08 7.15
C ILE A 56 22.02 6.60 5.86
N LYS A 57 22.78 5.94 4.98
CA LYS A 57 22.25 5.39 3.72
C LYS A 57 21.17 4.33 3.96
N VAL A 58 21.30 3.50 5.00
CA VAL A 58 20.27 2.50 5.35
C VAL A 58 18.98 3.20 5.78
N ILE A 59 19.09 4.26 6.58
CA ILE A 59 17.94 5.07 7.03
C ILE A 59 17.25 5.70 5.82
N GLU A 60 18.01 6.33 4.92
CA GLU A 60 17.48 6.97 3.72
C GLU A 60 16.75 5.97 2.80
N GLU A 61 17.33 4.81 2.55
CA GLU A 61 16.69 3.78 1.71
C GLU A 61 15.41 3.23 2.35
N ALA A 62 15.41 3.01 3.68
CA ALA A 62 14.21 2.60 4.39
C ALA A 62 13.08 3.66 4.32
N GLN A 63 13.42 4.94 4.41
CA GLN A 63 12.47 6.04 4.22
C GLN A 63 11.90 6.07 2.80
N LYS A 64 12.73 5.84 1.76
CA LYS A 64 12.28 5.76 0.36
C LYS A 64 11.33 4.60 0.14
N VAL A 65 11.59 3.44 0.73
CA VAL A 65 10.68 2.28 0.64
C VAL A 65 9.30 2.61 1.20
N LEU A 66 9.25 3.28 2.37
CA LEU A 66 7.97 3.69 2.97
C LEU A 66 7.23 4.73 2.12
N ALA A 67 7.95 5.71 1.57
CA ALA A 67 7.38 6.70 0.66
C ALA A 67 6.78 6.01 -0.58
N LYS A 68 7.51 5.05 -1.18
CA LYS A 68 7.01 4.29 -2.32
C LYS A 68 5.81 3.42 -1.98
N GLY A 69 5.79 2.82 -0.79
CA GLY A 69 4.64 2.08 -0.29
C GLY A 69 3.39 2.96 -0.22
N THR A 70 3.55 4.21 0.25
CA THR A 70 2.45 5.20 0.36
C THR A 70 1.94 5.61 -1.03
N GLU A 71 2.83 5.86 -1.98
CA GLU A 71 2.46 6.13 -3.37
C GLU A 71 1.68 4.96 -3.98
N ASN A 72 2.15 3.73 -3.79
CA ASN A 72 1.49 2.53 -4.30
C ASN A 72 0.09 2.35 -3.70
N PHE A 73 -0.07 2.56 -2.40
CA PHE A 73 -1.38 2.53 -1.75
C PHE A 73 -2.34 3.56 -2.35
N ALA A 74 -1.88 4.80 -2.54
CA ALA A 74 -2.69 5.86 -3.15
C ALA A 74 -3.07 5.54 -4.62
N ASP A 75 -2.14 4.97 -5.39
CA ASP A 75 -2.39 4.57 -6.78
C ASP A 75 -3.43 3.43 -6.86
N VAL A 76 -3.33 2.41 -6.01
CA VAL A 76 -4.33 1.34 -5.92
C VAL A 76 -5.69 1.92 -5.53
N GLY A 77 -5.76 2.79 -4.51
CA GLY A 77 -7.01 3.44 -4.12
C GLY A 77 -7.68 4.22 -5.26
N LYS A 78 -6.90 5.00 -6.01
CA LYS A 78 -7.39 5.75 -7.18
C LYS A 78 -7.90 4.82 -8.28
N LYS A 79 -7.15 3.77 -8.61
CA LYS A 79 -7.52 2.79 -9.65
C LYS A 79 -8.78 2.03 -9.26
N SER A 80 -8.89 1.59 -8.01
CA SER A 80 -10.10 0.94 -7.48
C SER A 80 -11.32 1.86 -7.52
N SER A 81 -11.19 3.13 -7.13
CA SER A 81 -12.31 4.10 -7.24
C SER A 81 -12.77 4.25 -8.68
N LYS A 82 -11.81 4.41 -9.60
CA LYS A 82 -12.11 4.55 -11.02
C LYS A 82 -12.83 3.33 -11.59
N ILE A 83 -12.43 2.12 -11.23
CA ILE A 83 -13.12 0.89 -11.66
C ILE A 83 -14.59 0.90 -11.21
N LEU A 84 -14.89 1.40 -10.00
CA LEU A 84 -16.26 1.48 -9.50
C LEU A 84 -17.09 2.57 -10.19
N GLU A 85 -16.47 3.70 -10.51
CA GLU A 85 -17.12 4.80 -11.24
C GLU A 85 -17.39 4.44 -12.71
N ASP A 86 -16.45 3.75 -13.34
CA ASP A 86 -16.52 3.34 -14.75
C ASP A 86 -17.39 2.08 -14.94
N PHE A 87 -17.69 1.32 -13.88
CA PHE A 87 -18.57 0.17 -14.00
C PHE A 87 -19.99 0.66 -14.37
N PRO A 88 -20.61 0.09 -15.41
CA PRO A 88 -21.92 0.55 -15.84
C PRO A 88 -22.94 0.53 -14.69
N LYS A 89 -23.88 1.47 -14.70
CA LYS A 89 -24.99 1.57 -13.74
C LYS A 89 -26.26 0.96 -14.30
#